data_AF-A0A178M2R2-F1
#
_entry.id   AF-A0A178M2R2-F1
#
_cell.length_a   1.000
_cell.length_b   1.000
_cell.length_c   1.000
_cell.angle_alpha   90.00
_cell.angle_beta   90.00
_cell.angle_gamma   90.00
#
_symmetry.space_group_name_H-M   'P 1'
#
loop_
_entity.id
_entity.type
_entity.pdbx_description
1 polymer ?
#
loop_
_entity_poly.entity_id
_entity_poly.type
_entity_poly.pdbx_seq_one_letter_code
_entity_poly.pdbx_strand_id
1 'polypeptide(L)'
;METRRRRPVEMIERRATTSADCEQRVHTALTKLIKTGAPFTVENVCALAGVGKTFIYDKRRQHLTEAVLTARNASQKTAIERADRRIEQATASWRERALDAEALAKSLRTEVKQREARITDLTGQLFDPNGNHLAEENARLRDLVNTHTHNLHRAHNEIETLRRSLDAARANIKLERERNVTELFANDSRIS
;
A
#
# COMPACT_ATOMS: atom_id res chain seq x y z
N MET A 1 -24.38 -70.52 51.47
CA MET A 1 -23.17 -69.68 51.35
C MET A 1 -23.15 -69.13 49.94
N GLU A 2 -23.43 -67.86 49.66
CA GLU A 2 -23.14 -67.36 48.31
C GLU A 2 -23.13 -65.82 48.23
N THR A 3 -22.02 -65.30 47.70
CA THR A 3 -21.87 -64.02 46.98
C THR A 3 -22.19 -62.70 47.70
N ARG A 4 -21.30 -62.25 48.59
CA ARG A 4 -21.28 -60.83 49.00
C ARG A 4 -19.86 -60.31 49.21
N ARG A 5 -18.98 -60.35 48.19
CA ARG A 5 -17.63 -59.72 48.26
C ARG A 5 -16.81 -59.60 46.93
N ARG A 6 -17.41 -59.57 45.72
CA ARG A 6 -16.64 -59.46 44.44
C ARG A 6 -16.71 -58.11 43.69
N ARG A 7 -17.67 -57.22 43.99
CA ARG A 7 -17.90 -55.95 43.25
C ARG A 7 -16.78 -54.88 43.30
N PRO A 8 -15.94 -54.76 44.35
CA PRO A 8 -14.92 -53.70 44.40
C PRO A 8 -13.73 -53.92 43.45
N VAL A 9 -13.30 -55.17 43.28
CA VAL A 9 -12.09 -55.51 42.51
C VAL A 9 -12.35 -55.35 41.01
N GLU A 10 -13.48 -55.85 40.51
CA GLU A 10 -13.89 -55.72 39.11
C GLU A 10 -14.05 -54.24 38.67
N MET A 11 -14.46 -53.36 39.59
CA MET A 11 -14.58 -51.91 39.35
C MET A 11 -13.21 -51.20 39.28
N ILE A 12 -12.23 -51.67 40.05
CA ILE A 12 -10.86 -51.13 40.04
C ILE A 12 -10.15 -51.57 38.75
N GLU A 13 -10.30 -52.84 38.36
CA GLU A 13 -9.74 -53.38 37.11
C GLU A 13 -10.31 -52.66 35.89
N ARG A 14 -11.64 -52.43 35.83
CA ARG A 14 -12.26 -51.65 34.74
C ARG A 14 -11.74 -50.20 34.66
N ARG A 15 -11.43 -49.59 35.79
CA ARG A 15 -10.84 -48.23 35.81
C ARG A 15 -9.39 -48.24 35.33
N ALA A 16 -8.63 -49.29 35.66
CA ALA A 16 -7.25 -49.45 35.20
C ALA A 16 -7.16 -49.71 33.68
N THR A 17 -8.04 -50.54 33.12
CA THR A 17 -8.07 -50.79 31.67
C THR A 17 -8.48 -49.55 30.88
N THR A 18 -9.53 -48.83 31.33
CA THR A 18 -9.96 -47.58 30.70
C THR A 18 -8.87 -46.50 30.72
N SER A 19 -8.08 -46.46 31.79
CA SER A 19 -6.91 -45.59 31.93
C SER A 19 -5.85 -45.90 30.88
N ALA A 20 -5.47 -47.17 30.74
CA ALA A 20 -4.46 -47.62 29.77
C ALA A 20 -4.88 -47.33 28.32
N ASP A 21 -6.15 -47.58 27.99
CA ASP A 21 -6.70 -47.26 26.66
C ASP A 21 -6.63 -45.76 26.35
N CYS A 22 -6.92 -44.91 27.33
CA CYS A 22 -6.82 -43.46 27.17
C CYS A 22 -5.37 -42.99 27.00
N GLU A 23 -4.40 -43.58 27.72
CA GLU A 23 -2.97 -43.32 27.51
C GLU A 23 -2.54 -43.71 26.08
N GLN A 24 -2.94 -44.89 25.61
CA GLN A 24 -2.61 -45.35 24.26
C GLN A 24 -3.20 -44.44 23.16
N ARG A 25 -4.41 -43.91 23.37
CA ARG A 25 -5.03 -42.92 22.48
C ARG A 25 -4.24 -41.61 22.44
N VAL A 26 -3.72 -41.15 23.58
CA VAL A 26 -2.86 -39.95 23.64
C VAL A 26 -1.55 -40.18 22.89
N HIS A 27 -0.87 -41.32 23.07
CA HIS A 27 0.34 -41.63 22.31
C HIS A 27 0.09 -41.70 20.80
N THR A 28 -1.04 -42.29 20.39
CA THR A 28 -1.43 -42.36 18.98
C THR A 28 -1.71 -40.97 18.41
N ALA A 29 -2.44 -40.12 19.14
CA ALA A 29 -2.73 -38.74 18.76
C ALA A 29 -1.44 -37.92 18.65
N LEU A 30 -0.54 -38.05 19.61
CA LEU A 30 0.75 -37.37 19.62
C LEU A 30 1.60 -37.77 18.42
N THR A 31 1.68 -39.07 18.12
CA THR A 31 2.40 -39.58 16.94
C THR A 31 1.84 -39.01 15.64
N LYS A 32 0.50 -38.94 15.52
CA LYS A 32 -0.15 -38.34 14.34
C LYS A 32 0.18 -36.86 14.19
N LEU A 33 0.13 -36.09 15.28
CA LEU A 33 0.42 -34.65 15.28
C LEU A 33 1.90 -34.35 15.04
N ILE A 34 2.81 -35.21 15.49
CA ILE A 34 4.23 -35.08 15.14
C ILE A 34 4.43 -35.34 13.65
N LYS A 35 3.77 -36.36 13.09
CA LYS A 35 3.87 -36.72 11.66
C LYS A 35 3.35 -35.63 10.72
N THR A 36 2.35 -34.84 11.12
CA THR A 36 1.87 -33.74 10.28
C THR A 36 2.92 -32.62 10.15
N GLY A 37 3.89 -32.53 11.08
CA GLY A 37 4.95 -31.54 11.06
C GLY A 37 4.48 -30.09 11.29
N ALA A 38 3.18 -29.90 11.51
CA ALA A 38 2.57 -28.62 11.82
C ALA A 38 2.64 -28.34 13.33
N PRO A 39 2.79 -27.07 13.76
CA PRO A 39 2.74 -26.73 15.17
C PRO A 39 1.37 -27.06 15.75
N PHE A 40 1.34 -27.69 16.92
CA PHE A 40 0.09 -28.08 17.58
C PHE A 40 0.09 -27.70 19.06
N THR A 41 -1.10 -27.62 19.67
CA THR A 41 -1.28 -27.34 21.10
C THR A 41 -1.72 -28.58 21.87
N VAL A 42 -1.75 -28.47 23.20
CA VAL A 42 -2.28 -29.52 24.07
C VAL A 42 -3.78 -29.73 23.83
N GLU A 43 -4.55 -28.69 23.44
CA GLU A 43 -5.95 -28.88 23.01
C GLU A 43 -6.05 -29.83 21.80
N ASN A 44 -5.16 -29.69 20.82
CA ASN A 44 -5.19 -30.53 19.62
C ASN A 44 -4.95 -32.00 19.98
N VAL A 45 -4.05 -32.26 20.93
CA VAL A 45 -3.82 -33.62 21.47
C VAL A 45 -5.07 -34.13 22.20
N CYS A 46 -5.69 -33.30 23.05
CA CYS A 46 -6.92 -33.65 23.78
C CYS A 46 -8.07 -33.98 22.82
N ALA A 47 -8.29 -33.14 21.80
CA ALA A 47 -9.34 -33.30 20.81
C ALA A 47 -9.15 -34.58 19.99
N LEU A 48 -7.91 -34.86 19.54
CA LEU A 48 -7.61 -36.03 18.72
C LEU A 48 -7.61 -37.34 19.55
N ALA A 49 -7.17 -37.28 20.79
CA ALA A 49 -7.19 -38.43 21.71
C ALA A 49 -8.56 -38.64 22.37
N GLY A 50 -9.45 -37.63 22.36
CA GLY A 50 -10.74 -37.64 23.06
C GLY A 50 -10.62 -37.74 24.58
N VAL A 51 -9.62 -37.07 25.16
CA VAL A 51 -9.38 -36.99 26.62
C VAL A 51 -9.39 -35.54 27.08
N GLY A 52 -9.70 -35.29 28.35
CA GLY A 52 -9.64 -33.96 28.94
C GLY A 52 -8.20 -33.52 29.27
N LYS A 53 -7.96 -32.21 29.38
CA LYS A 53 -6.66 -31.65 29.80
C LYS A 53 -6.19 -32.20 31.15
N THR A 54 -7.11 -32.40 32.08
CA THR A 54 -6.83 -32.97 33.42
C THR A 54 -6.23 -34.36 33.36
N PHE A 55 -6.56 -35.16 32.33
CA PHE A 55 -5.98 -36.49 32.13
C PHE A 55 -4.50 -36.41 31.76
N ILE A 56 -4.13 -35.41 30.93
CA ILE A 56 -2.74 -35.19 30.50
C ILE A 56 -1.90 -34.63 31.65
N TYR A 57 -2.46 -33.75 32.47
CA TYR A 57 -1.77 -33.10 33.61
C TYR A 57 -1.87 -33.87 34.93
N ASP A 58 -2.33 -35.12 34.92
CA ASP A 58 -2.42 -35.92 36.14
C ASP A 58 -1.00 -36.21 36.69
N LYS A 59 -0.79 -35.88 37.97
CA LYS A 59 0.49 -36.11 38.67
C LYS A 59 0.89 -37.58 38.73
N ARG A 60 -0.06 -38.50 38.53
CA ARG A 60 0.21 -39.94 38.46
C ARG A 60 0.86 -40.36 37.12
N ARG A 61 0.83 -39.48 36.11
CA ARG A 61 1.29 -39.75 34.74
C ARG A 61 2.21 -38.66 34.21
N GLN A 62 3.22 -38.31 35.00
CA GLN A 62 4.19 -37.26 34.66
C GLN A 62 4.85 -37.50 33.29
N HIS A 63 5.17 -38.76 32.97
CA HIS A 63 5.73 -39.15 31.67
C HIS A 63 4.83 -38.74 30.49
N LEU A 64 3.50 -38.80 30.64
CA LEU A 64 2.55 -38.43 29.59
C LEU A 64 2.53 -36.92 29.41
N THR A 65 2.52 -36.17 30.51
CA THR A 65 2.61 -34.71 30.50
C THR A 65 3.89 -34.26 29.81
N GLU A 66 5.03 -34.84 30.19
CA GLU A 66 6.35 -34.54 29.65
C GLU A 66 6.42 -34.84 28.16
N ALA A 67 5.93 -36.00 27.73
CA ALA A 67 5.91 -36.37 26.31
C ALA A 67 5.11 -35.36 25.47
N VAL A 68 3.91 -35.00 25.93
CA VAL A 68 3.04 -34.04 25.23
C VAL A 68 3.66 -32.65 25.17
N LEU A 69 4.19 -32.15 26.28
CA LEU A 69 4.81 -30.83 26.34
C LEU A 69 6.09 -30.76 25.52
N THR A 70 6.93 -31.79 25.57
CA THR A 70 8.19 -31.85 24.81
C THR A 70 7.90 -31.85 23.31
N ALA A 71 6.97 -32.69 22.85
CA ALA A 71 6.58 -32.76 21.46
C ALA A 71 5.91 -31.46 20.98
N ARG A 72 5.06 -30.83 21.80
CA ARG A 72 4.47 -29.52 21.51
C ARG A 72 5.55 -28.46 21.36
N ASN A 73 6.46 -28.35 22.32
CA ASN A 73 7.53 -27.36 22.30
C ASN A 73 8.47 -27.58 21.10
N ALA A 74 8.80 -28.84 20.77
CA ALA A 74 9.54 -29.17 19.57
C ALA A 74 8.80 -28.73 18.29
N SER A 75 7.49 -29.00 18.18
CA SER A 75 6.69 -28.60 17.03
C SER A 75 6.68 -27.07 16.85
N GLN A 76 6.52 -26.31 17.94
CA GLN A 76 6.52 -24.86 17.91
C GLN A 76 7.90 -24.29 17.57
N LYS A 77 8.96 -24.82 18.17
CA LYS A 77 10.34 -24.41 17.87
C LYS A 77 10.66 -24.58 16.39
N THR A 78 10.33 -25.75 15.81
CA THR A 78 10.58 -25.98 14.38
C THR A 78 9.74 -25.07 13.46
N ALA A 79 8.56 -24.63 13.90
CA ALA A 79 7.75 -23.68 13.14
C ALA A 79 8.37 -22.28 13.15
N ILE A 80 8.85 -21.81 14.31
CA ILE A 80 9.55 -20.54 14.47
C ILE A 80 10.83 -20.53 13.63
N GLU A 81 11.69 -21.54 13.74
CA GLU A 81 12.93 -21.64 12.95
C GLU A 81 12.69 -21.70 11.43
N ARG A 82 11.54 -22.20 10.98
CA ARG A 82 11.18 -22.16 9.55
C ARG A 82 10.71 -20.77 9.14
N ALA A 83 9.97 -20.07 10.00
CA ALA A 83 9.54 -18.69 9.74
C ALA A 83 10.75 -17.75 9.70
N ASP A 84 11.66 -17.86 10.67
CA ASP A 84 12.88 -17.04 10.74
C ASP A 84 13.74 -17.24 9.49
N ARG A 85 13.99 -18.48 9.09
CA ARG A 85 14.74 -18.77 7.84
C ARG A 85 14.08 -18.17 6.60
N ARG A 86 12.75 -18.17 6.50
CA ARG A 86 12.04 -17.54 5.38
C ARG A 86 12.21 -16.02 5.39
N ILE A 87 12.18 -15.40 6.57
CA ILE A 87 12.40 -13.97 6.74
C ILE A 87 13.86 -13.62 6.37
N GLU A 88 14.83 -14.39 6.84
CA GLU A 88 16.25 -14.22 6.50
C GLU A 88 16.49 -14.34 4.99
N GLN A 89 15.92 -15.35 4.33
CA GLN A 89 16.00 -15.51 2.88
C GLN A 89 15.37 -14.33 2.13
N ALA A 90 14.19 -13.87 2.56
CA ALA A 90 13.51 -12.74 1.95
C ALA A 90 14.31 -11.43 2.13
N THR A 91 14.84 -11.19 3.32
CA THR A 91 15.66 -10.01 3.62
C THR A 91 16.99 -10.02 2.87
N ALA A 92 17.64 -11.17 2.71
CA ALA A 92 18.83 -11.31 1.87
C ALA A 92 18.52 -10.95 0.41
N SER A 93 17.41 -11.49 -0.15
CA SER A 93 16.97 -11.16 -1.50
C SER A 93 16.64 -9.67 -1.66
N TRP A 94 16.02 -9.03 -0.67
CA TRP A 94 15.73 -7.60 -0.72
C TRP A 94 16.99 -6.75 -0.66
N ARG A 95 17.97 -7.15 0.14
CA ARG A 95 19.26 -6.48 0.24
C ARG A 95 20.01 -6.55 -1.09
N GLU A 96 20.05 -7.72 -1.73
CA GLU A 96 20.67 -7.89 -3.05
C GLU A 96 19.99 -7.01 -4.10
N ARG A 97 18.65 -7.05 -4.19
CA ARG A 97 17.89 -6.18 -5.10
C ARG A 97 18.12 -4.68 -4.85
N ALA A 98 18.28 -4.28 -3.59
CA ALA A 98 18.58 -2.89 -3.26
C ALA A 98 19.98 -2.48 -3.74
N LEU A 99 20.99 -3.34 -3.54
CA LEU A 99 22.36 -3.10 -4.01
C LEU A 99 22.42 -3.03 -5.55
N ASP A 100 21.72 -3.92 -6.24
CA ASP A 100 21.65 -3.92 -7.71
C ASP A 100 20.97 -2.63 -8.22
N ALA A 101 19.87 -2.22 -7.59
CA ALA A 101 19.18 -0.99 -7.93
C ALA A 101 20.06 0.25 -7.70
N GLU A 102 20.81 0.29 -6.60
CA GLU A 102 21.78 1.36 -6.32
C GLU A 102 22.91 1.41 -7.34
N ALA A 103 23.47 0.25 -7.71
CA ALA A 103 24.51 0.15 -8.72
C ALA A 103 24.02 0.63 -10.09
N LEU A 104 22.81 0.21 -10.51
CA LEU A 104 22.18 0.65 -11.75
C LEU A 104 21.91 2.16 -11.73
N ALA A 105 21.35 2.69 -10.64
CA ALA A 105 21.08 4.12 -10.51
C ALA A 105 22.37 4.96 -10.59
N LYS A 106 23.47 4.47 -10.01
CA LYS A 106 24.78 5.12 -10.12
C LYS A 106 25.29 5.09 -11.56
N SER A 107 25.20 3.95 -12.25
CA SER A 107 25.58 3.82 -13.67
C SER A 107 24.79 4.80 -14.54
N LEU A 108 23.46 4.82 -14.41
CA LEU A 108 22.59 5.71 -15.18
C LEU A 108 22.90 7.19 -14.92
N ARG A 109 23.16 7.58 -13.66
CA ARG A 109 23.58 8.95 -13.34
C ARG A 109 24.90 9.31 -14.03
N THR A 110 25.86 8.40 -14.09
CA THR A 110 27.11 8.64 -14.80
C THR A 110 26.91 8.77 -16.30
N GLU A 111 26.05 7.94 -16.91
CA GLU A 111 25.71 8.04 -18.33
C GLU A 111 24.99 9.35 -18.67
N VAL A 112 24.03 9.75 -17.85
CA VAL A 112 23.31 11.03 -18.03
C VAL A 112 24.30 12.18 -18.00
N LYS A 113 25.21 12.23 -17.01
CA LYS A 113 26.23 13.28 -16.93
C LYS A 113 27.15 13.30 -18.15
N GLN A 114 27.56 12.13 -18.66
CA GLN A 114 28.38 12.04 -19.88
C GLN A 114 27.60 12.53 -21.12
N ARG A 115 26.32 12.17 -21.23
CA ARG A 115 25.46 12.61 -22.34
C ARG A 115 25.22 14.13 -22.27
N GLU A 116 24.94 14.68 -21.11
CA GLU A 116 24.77 16.12 -20.90
C GLU A 116 26.04 16.90 -21.25
N ALA A 117 27.21 16.40 -20.84
CA ALA A 117 28.49 17.01 -21.22
C ALA A 117 28.68 17.01 -22.74
N ARG A 118 28.37 15.89 -23.41
CA ARG A 118 28.44 15.79 -24.87
C ARG A 118 27.43 16.69 -25.57
N ILE A 119 26.20 16.79 -25.07
CA ILE A 119 25.19 17.71 -25.60
C ILE A 119 25.68 19.15 -25.46
N THR A 120 26.25 19.52 -24.32
CA THR A 120 26.77 20.87 -24.07
C THR A 120 27.90 21.20 -25.04
N ASP A 121 28.86 20.28 -25.22
CA ASP A 121 29.95 20.44 -26.18
C ASP A 121 29.45 20.59 -27.62
N LEU A 122 28.57 19.69 -28.06
CA LEU A 122 27.97 19.76 -29.40
C LEU A 122 27.16 21.05 -29.59
N THR A 123 26.41 21.47 -28.58
CA THR A 123 25.62 22.72 -28.63
C THR A 123 26.55 23.93 -28.73
N GLY A 124 27.69 23.91 -28.04
CA GLY A 124 28.73 24.96 -28.12
C GLY A 124 29.38 25.08 -29.50
N GLN A 125 29.24 24.07 -30.37
CA GLN A 125 29.77 24.05 -31.73
C GLN A 125 28.74 24.51 -32.78
N LEU A 126 27.49 24.80 -32.38
CA LEU A 126 26.41 25.18 -33.28
C LEU A 126 26.43 26.69 -33.54
N PHE A 127 27.08 27.08 -34.63
CA PHE A 127 27.09 28.45 -35.15
C PHE A 127 26.34 28.55 -36.47
N ASP A 128 25.73 29.70 -36.73
CA ASP A 128 25.17 30.04 -38.03
C ASP A 128 26.30 30.43 -39.03
N PRO A 129 26.00 30.55 -40.33
CA PRO A 129 26.98 30.99 -41.34
C PRO A 129 27.58 32.39 -41.11
N ASN A 130 26.94 33.20 -40.25
CA ASN A 130 27.38 34.55 -39.91
C ASN A 130 28.23 34.58 -38.62
N GLY A 131 28.48 33.43 -38.00
CA GLY A 131 29.27 33.29 -36.77
C GLY A 131 28.48 33.53 -35.47
N ASN A 132 27.15 33.62 -35.52
CA ASN A 132 26.31 33.74 -34.32
C ASN A 132 26.04 32.37 -33.71
N HIS A 133 26.06 32.28 -32.38
CA HIS A 133 25.77 31.04 -31.68
C HIS A 133 24.27 30.72 -31.72
N LEU A 134 23.90 29.56 -32.30
CA LEU A 134 22.51 29.21 -32.58
C LEU A 134 21.66 29.05 -31.31
N ALA A 135 22.27 28.68 -30.17
CA ALA A 135 21.52 28.57 -28.91
C ALA A 135 21.10 29.95 -28.37
N GLU A 136 21.95 30.96 -28.53
CA GLU A 136 21.68 32.32 -28.06
C GLU A 136 20.60 32.97 -28.93
N GLU A 137 20.68 32.80 -30.25
CA GLU A 137 19.66 33.31 -31.16
C GLU A 137 18.31 32.63 -30.93
N ASN A 138 18.29 31.31 -30.67
CA ASN A 138 17.06 30.63 -30.27
C ASN A 138 16.48 31.15 -28.95
N ALA A 139 17.32 31.46 -27.96
CA ALA A 139 16.85 32.04 -26.70
C ALA A 139 16.25 33.43 -26.93
N ARG A 140 16.94 34.28 -27.69
CA ARG A 140 16.46 35.60 -28.10
C ARG A 140 15.13 35.54 -28.84
N LEU A 141 15.01 34.64 -29.82
CA LEU A 141 13.77 34.47 -30.59
C LEU A 141 12.61 34.02 -29.70
N ARG A 142 12.84 33.14 -28.72
CA ARG A 142 11.82 32.73 -27.75
C ARG A 142 11.36 33.90 -26.89
N ASP A 143 12.28 34.72 -26.38
CA ASP A 143 11.94 35.90 -25.59
C ASP A 143 11.15 36.92 -26.41
N LEU A 144 11.52 37.11 -27.68
CA LEU A 144 10.80 37.96 -28.61
C LEU A 144 9.37 37.45 -28.85
N VAL A 145 9.21 36.15 -29.12
CA VAL A 145 7.90 35.50 -29.30
C VAL A 145 7.04 35.64 -28.04
N ASN A 146 7.61 35.42 -26.85
CA ASN A 146 6.90 35.58 -25.58
C ASN A 146 6.43 37.02 -25.38
N THR A 147 7.30 37.99 -25.65
CA THR A 147 6.98 39.41 -25.55
C THR A 147 5.87 39.81 -26.52
N HIS A 148 5.96 39.38 -27.78
CA HIS A 148 4.93 39.64 -28.79
C HIS A 148 3.60 38.98 -28.43
N THR A 149 3.64 37.76 -27.94
CA THR A 149 2.44 37.05 -27.48
C THR A 149 1.78 37.79 -26.33
N HIS A 150 2.56 38.25 -25.34
CA HIS A 150 2.04 39.04 -24.22
C HIS A 150 1.42 40.37 -24.68
N ASN A 151 2.10 41.07 -25.60
CA ASN A 151 1.60 42.32 -26.15
C ASN A 151 0.30 42.13 -26.96
N LEU A 152 0.19 41.03 -27.73
CA LEU A 152 -1.04 40.68 -28.44
C LEU A 152 -2.21 40.43 -27.48
N HIS A 153 -1.99 39.66 -26.41
CA HIS A 153 -3.02 39.43 -25.39
C HIS A 153 -3.45 40.73 -24.71
N ARG A 154 -2.49 41.61 -24.37
CA ARG A 154 -2.78 42.93 -23.81
C ARG A 154 -3.66 43.75 -24.75
N ALA A 155 -3.28 43.84 -26.03
CA ALA A 155 -4.03 44.59 -27.03
C ALA A 155 -5.45 44.03 -27.24
N HIS A 156 -5.62 42.70 -27.27
CA HIS A 156 -6.95 42.08 -27.33
C HIS A 156 -7.82 42.44 -26.12
N ASN A 157 -7.28 42.35 -24.91
CA ASN A 157 -8.03 42.69 -23.70
C ASN A 157 -8.44 44.18 -23.68
N GLU A 158 -7.58 45.06 -24.17
CA GLU A 158 -7.89 46.49 -24.30
C GLU A 158 -9.00 46.74 -25.33
N ILE A 159 -8.93 46.10 -26.50
CA ILE A 159 -9.99 46.16 -27.52
C ILE A 159 -11.32 45.67 -26.96
N GLU A 160 -11.34 44.55 -26.22
CA GLU A 160 -12.57 44.06 -25.59
C GLU A 160 -13.12 45.05 -24.56
N THR A 161 -12.25 45.66 -23.76
CA THR A 161 -12.65 46.65 -22.74
C THR A 161 -13.26 47.88 -23.38
N LEU A 162 -12.64 48.40 -24.44
CA LEU A 162 -13.16 49.53 -25.22
C LEU A 162 -14.48 49.19 -25.92
N ARG A 163 -14.63 47.97 -26.44
CA ARG A 163 -15.90 47.51 -27.02
C ARG A 163 -17.02 47.49 -25.98
N ARG A 164 -16.77 46.90 -24.80
CA ARG A 164 -17.74 46.90 -23.70
C ARG A 164 -18.11 48.32 -23.26
N SER A 165 -17.14 49.24 -23.18
CA SER A 165 -17.42 50.63 -22.81
C SER A 165 -18.23 51.36 -23.87
N LEU A 166 -17.95 51.11 -25.16
CA LEU A 166 -18.71 51.66 -26.28
C LEU A 166 -20.15 51.15 -26.28
N ASP A 167 -20.36 49.86 -26.06
CA ASP A 167 -21.69 49.26 -26.00
C ASP A 167 -22.49 49.80 -24.80
N ALA A 168 -21.84 49.97 -23.63
CA ALA A 168 -22.45 50.62 -22.47
C ALA A 168 -22.83 52.08 -22.75
N ALA A 169 -21.96 52.86 -23.40
CA ALA A 169 -22.25 54.25 -23.77
C ALA A 169 -23.42 54.33 -24.76
N ARG A 170 -23.46 53.43 -25.75
CA ARG A 170 -24.58 53.33 -26.70
C ARG A 170 -25.89 52.97 -26.02
N ALA A 171 -25.87 52.02 -25.09
CA ALA A 171 -27.04 51.63 -24.31
C ALA A 171 -27.56 52.80 -23.45
N ASN A 172 -26.66 53.54 -22.80
CA ASN A 172 -27.03 54.74 -22.03
C ASN A 172 -27.68 55.81 -22.92
N ILE A 173 -27.09 56.11 -24.09
CA ILE A 173 -27.69 57.08 -25.04
C ILE A 173 -29.08 56.61 -25.48
N LYS A 174 -29.27 55.31 -25.73
CA LYS A 174 -30.57 54.75 -26.11
C LYS A 174 -31.59 54.93 -24.98
N LEU A 175 -31.21 54.60 -23.74
CA LEU A 175 -32.07 54.75 -22.57
C LEU A 175 -32.45 56.21 -22.32
N GLU A 176 -31.50 57.14 -22.40
CA GLU A 176 -31.76 58.57 -22.23
C GLU A 176 -32.69 59.11 -23.35
N ARG A 177 -32.54 58.63 -24.59
CA ARG A 177 -33.48 58.96 -25.67
C ARG A 177 -34.89 58.44 -25.38
N GLU A 178 -35.01 57.19 -24.92
CA GLU A 178 -36.30 56.60 -24.55
C GLU A 178 -36.96 57.39 -23.40
N ARG A 179 -36.20 57.77 -22.37
CA ARG A 179 -36.67 58.63 -21.27
C ARG A 179 -37.18 59.98 -21.76
N ASN A 180 -36.38 60.71 -22.54
CA ASN A 180 -36.75 62.00 -23.10
C ASN A 180 -38.04 61.90 -23.93
N VAL A 181 -38.17 60.86 -24.74
CA VAL A 181 -39.39 60.59 -25.51
C VAL A 181 -40.58 60.36 -24.59
N THR A 182 -40.44 59.53 -23.55
CA THR A 182 -41.53 59.30 -22.59
C THR A 182 -41.93 60.56 -21.83
N GLU A 183 -40.98 61.41 -21.43
CA GLU A 183 -41.26 62.67 -20.73
C GLU A 183 -41.98 63.69 -21.62
N LEU A 184 -41.57 63.81 -22.89
CA LEU A 184 -42.23 64.67 -23.87
C LEU A 184 -43.70 64.27 -24.05
N PHE A 185 -43.97 62.99 -24.29
CA PHE A 185 -45.34 62.49 -24.50
C PHE A 185 -46.18 62.44 -23.21
N ALA A 186 -45.57 62.24 -22.04
CA ALA A 186 -46.27 62.30 -20.76
C ALA A 186 -46.67 63.73 -20.36
N ASN A 187 -45.89 64.75 -20.73
CA ASN A 187 -46.24 66.16 -20.53
C ASN A 187 -47.33 66.63 -21.50
N ASP A 188 -47.32 66.18 -22.76
CA ASP A 188 -48.42 66.44 -23.72
C ASP A 188 -49.75 65.87 -23.22
N SER A 189 -49.72 64.70 -22.58
CA SER A 189 -50.90 64.04 -22.01
C SER A 189 -51.49 64.73 -20.77
N ARG A 190 -50.76 65.67 -20.15
CA ARG A 190 -51.19 66.42 -18.95
C ARG A 190 -51.73 67.82 -19.28
N ILE A 191 -51.58 68.28 -20.53
CA ILE A 191 -51.97 69.63 -20.99
C ILE A 191 -53.28 69.59 -21.82
N SER A 192 -53.74 68.41 -22.23
CA SER A 192 -55.13 68.18 -22.70
C SER A 192 -56.07 67.81 -21.56
#